data_AF-A0A2G6R1A0-F1
#
_entry.id   AF-A0A2G6R1A0-F1
#
_cell.length_a   1.000
_cell.length_b   1.000
_cell.length_c   1.000
_cell.angle_alpha   90.00
_cell.angle_beta   90.00
_cell.angle_gamma   90.00
#
_symmetry.space_group_name_H-M   'P 1'
#
loop_
_entity.id
_entity.type
_entity.pdbx_description
1 polymer ?
#
loop_
_entity_poly.entity_id
_entity_poly.type
_entity_poly.pdbx_seq_one_letter_code
_entity_poly.pdbx_strand_id
1 'polypeptide(L)'
;MRRKDVWYKESVLTVIDDFMGSAAMPYLEFAQRRINVDILYFGPENAGKSTNIRVLHEQMPETRRGGVSRVFLDAERVIFAKILGPRLDGYHVVFRLYGIDGPFQTMPDKACRRLMECADGFVFVADSTPGALDRNIRCFRNLMGILTGRRIPCKFTRSGEGAPVVVQWNKAERNDSLPFSRFLNHCGFRSRMSGASVMHASAAERTGPYFTLRHCVNLMKLPQLYSLYV
;
A
#
# COMPACT_ATOMS: atom_id res chain seq x y z
N MET A 1 -1.68 21.80 16.63
CA MET A 1 -2.86 21.75 15.74
C MET A 1 -3.47 20.35 15.85
N ARG A 2 -4.71 20.25 16.35
CA ARG A 2 -5.34 18.99 16.84
C ARG A 2 -5.65 18.01 15.70
N ARG A 3 -5.27 16.74 15.88
CA ARG A 3 -5.65 15.59 15.03
C ARG A 3 -7.19 15.50 14.98
N LYS A 4 -7.77 15.58 13.79
CA LYS A 4 -9.17 15.23 13.58
C LYS A 4 -9.21 13.77 13.14
N ASP A 5 -9.44 12.86 14.07
CA ASP A 5 -10.00 11.56 13.71
C ASP A 5 -11.43 11.86 13.21
N VAL A 6 -11.72 11.53 11.95
CA VAL A 6 -13.00 11.85 11.31
C VAL A 6 -13.85 10.59 11.27
N TRP A 7 -15.01 10.65 11.91
CA TRP A 7 -15.97 9.56 11.92
C TRP A 7 -16.97 9.77 10.79
N TYR A 8 -17.02 8.82 9.87
CA TYR A 8 -18.02 8.80 8.81
C TYR A 8 -19.17 7.89 9.25
N LYS A 9 -20.41 8.41 9.18
CA LYS A 9 -21.65 7.61 9.35
C LYS A 9 -22.10 6.97 8.02
N GLU A 10 -21.38 7.22 6.94
CA GLU A 10 -21.72 6.81 5.58
C GLU A 10 -21.16 5.43 5.24
N SER A 11 -21.63 4.87 4.13
CA SER A 11 -21.14 3.57 3.66
C SER A 11 -19.65 3.64 3.32
N VAL A 12 -18.94 2.55 3.55
CA VAL A 12 -17.49 2.44 3.25
C VAL A 12 -17.14 2.80 1.82
N LEU A 13 -18.05 2.55 0.89
CA LEU A 13 -17.86 2.89 -0.52
C LEU A 13 -17.85 4.39 -0.75
N THR A 14 -18.74 5.13 -0.10
CA THR A 14 -18.83 6.60 -0.19
C THR A 14 -17.54 7.24 0.33
N VAL A 15 -17.03 6.77 1.47
CA VAL A 15 -15.78 7.28 2.04
C VAL A 15 -14.59 6.91 1.15
N ILE A 16 -14.55 5.71 0.57
CA ILE A 16 -13.49 5.35 -0.37
C ILE A 16 -13.54 6.26 -1.61
N ASP A 17 -14.72 6.51 -2.16
CA ASP A 17 -14.90 7.33 -3.36
C ASP A 17 -14.46 8.78 -3.12
N ASP A 18 -14.78 9.36 -1.97
CA ASP A 18 -14.35 10.71 -1.55
C ASP A 18 -12.83 10.88 -1.49
N PHE A 19 -12.11 9.82 -1.12
CA PHE A 19 -10.66 9.88 -0.95
C PHE A 19 -9.88 9.41 -2.17
N MET A 20 -10.41 8.48 -2.97
CA MET A 20 -9.65 7.69 -3.94
C MET A 20 -10.09 7.88 -5.39
N GLY A 21 -11.26 8.45 -5.68
CA GLY A 21 -11.73 8.59 -7.08
C GLY A 21 -12.19 7.26 -7.69
N SER A 22 -12.58 7.27 -8.97
CA SER A 22 -13.50 6.25 -9.50
C SER A 22 -12.91 4.94 -10.07
N ALA A 23 -11.61 4.78 -10.33
CA ALA A 23 -11.03 3.51 -10.83
C ALA A 23 -9.49 3.45 -10.72
N ALA A 24 -8.90 2.24 -10.84
CA ALA A 24 -7.45 1.99 -10.91
C ALA A 24 -6.87 2.49 -12.22
N MET A 25 -6.12 3.58 -12.12
CA MET A 25 -5.14 4.17 -13.02
C MET A 25 -4.78 5.52 -12.40
N PRO A 26 -3.51 5.97 -12.47
CA PRO A 26 -3.19 7.33 -12.06
C PRO A 26 -4.04 8.28 -12.88
N TYR A 27 -4.96 8.98 -12.22
CA TYR A 27 -5.92 9.81 -12.94
C TYR A 27 -5.50 11.28 -12.90
N LEU A 28 -5.83 11.95 -14.00
CA LEU A 28 -5.46 13.33 -14.26
C LEU A 28 -6.61 14.26 -13.89
N GLU A 29 -6.40 15.10 -12.88
CA GLU A 29 -7.29 16.22 -12.59
C GLU A 29 -6.86 17.41 -13.45
N PHE A 30 -7.40 17.52 -14.66
CA PHE A 30 -7.06 18.58 -15.62
C PHE A 30 -7.24 19.98 -15.04
N ALA A 31 -8.35 20.24 -14.34
CA ALA A 31 -8.64 21.54 -13.76
C ALA A 31 -7.61 21.98 -12.69
N GLN A 32 -7.10 21.02 -11.92
CA GLN A 32 -6.14 21.29 -10.83
C GLN A 32 -4.68 21.05 -11.26
N ARG A 33 -4.46 20.56 -12.47
CA ARG A 33 -3.17 20.05 -12.97
C ARG A 33 -2.53 19.09 -11.96
N ARG A 34 -3.25 18.04 -11.57
CA ARG A 34 -2.76 17.01 -10.64
C ARG A 34 -2.82 15.61 -11.24
N ILE A 35 -1.80 14.81 -10.96
CA ILE A 35 -1.76 13.37 -11.21
C ILE A 35 -1.87 12.71 -9.83
N ASN A 36 -2.95 11.98 -9.58
CA ASN A 36 -3.07 11.21 -8.34
C ASN A 36 -2.53 9.81 -8.57
N VAL A 37 -1.78 9.29 -7.59
CA VAL A 37 -1.27 7.91 -7.59
C VAL A 37 -1.67 7.25 -6.29
N ASP A 38 -2.49 6.22 -6.36
CA ASP A 38 -3.06 5.51 -5.22
C ASP A 38 -2.24 4.26 -4.86
N ILE A 39 -1.79 4.19 -3.61
CA ILE A 39 -0.95 3.07 -3.14
C ILE A 39 -1.56 2.47 -1.88
N LEU A 40 -2.01 1.22 -2.02
CA LEU A 40 -2.60 0.44 -0.93
C LEU A 40 -1.52 -0.31 -0.14
N TYR A 41 -1.46 -0.06 1.16
CA TYR A 41 -0.72 -0.84 2.14
C TYR A 41 -1.64 -1.86 2.80
N PHE A 42 -1.37 -3.14 2.58
CA PHE A 42 -2.17 -4.25 3.12
C PHE A 42 -1.24 -5.32 3.72
N GLY A 43 -1.81 -6.24 4.49
CA GLY A 43 -1.04 -7.19 5.28
C GLY A 43 -1.74 -7.55 6.58
N PRO A 44 -1.22 -8.52 7.35
CA PRO A 44 -1.85 -8.94 8.58
C PRO A 44 -1.85 -7.83 9.62
N GLU A 45 -2.68 -8.02 10.65
CA GLU A 45 -2.71 -7.15 11.82
C GLU A 45 -1.31 -7.00 12.43
N ASN A 46 -1.01 -5.81 12.96
CA ASN A 46 0.25 -5.49 13.62
C ASN A 46 1.53 -5.66 12.78
N ALA A 47 1.41 -5.82 11.46
CA ALA A 47 2.56 -5.87 10.55
C ALA A 47 3.27 -4.51 10.36
N GLY A 48 2.64 -3.41 10.76
CA GLY A 48 3.22 -2.06 10.69
C GLY A 48 2.76 -1.20 9.50
N LYS A 49 1.57 -1.48 8.94
CA LYS A 49 0.99 -0.74 7.80
C LYS A 49 0.78 0.75 8.12
N SER A 50 0.09 1.03 9.23
CA SER A 50 -0.15 2.40 9.70
C SER A 50 1.14 3.11 10.12
N THR A 51 2.10 2.38 10.70
CA THR A 51 3.44 2.88 11.00
C THR A 51 4.17 3.31 9.73
N ASN A 52 4.14 2.50 8.67
CA ASN A 52 4.73 2.85 7.37
C ASN A 52 4.17 4.15 6.82
N ILE A 53 2.83 4.26 6.71
CA ILE A 53 2.16 5.43 6.14
C ILE A 53 2.49 6.69 6.96
N ARG A 54 2.44 6.57 8.29
CA ARG A 54 2.78 7.67 9.20
C ARG A 54 4.23 8.10 9.05
N VAL A 55 5.17 7.15 9.03
CA VAL A 55 6.60 7.44 8.91
C VAL A 55 6.93 8.07 7.57
N LEU A 56 6.36 7.56 6.48
CA LEU A 56 6.49 8.15 5.15
C LEU A 56 6.03 9.60 5.14
N HIS A 57 4.86 9.88 5.72
CA HIS A 57 4.36 11.25 5.83
C HIS A 57 5.28 12.13 6.69
N GLU A 58 5.67 11.67 7.88
CA GLU A 58 6.53 12.40 8.82
C GLU A 58 7.95 12.62 8.29
N GLN A 59 8.45 11.77 7.39
CA GLN A 59 9.78 11.91 6.77
C GLN A 59 9.82 12.94 5.64
N MET A 60 8.68 13.27 5.03
CA MET A 60 8.65 14.26 3.95
C MET A 60 8.92 15.67 4.49
N PRO A 61 9.52 16.58 3.71
CA PRO A 61 9.55 18.00 4.06
C PRO A 61 8.14 18.54 4.27
N GLU A 62 7.94 19.53 5.15
CA GLU A 62 6.61 20.10 5.43
C GLU A 62 5.90 20.61 4.18
N THR A 63 6.66 21.17 3.22
CA THR A 63 6.17 21.62 1.92
C THR A 63 5.61 20.51 1.04
N ARG A 64 5.95 19.24 1.34
CA ARG A 64 5.48 18.04 0.64
C ARG A 64 4.51 17.18 1.48
N ARG A 65 4.28 17.53 2.74
CA ARG A 65 3.32 16.85 3.61
C ARG A 65 1.91 17.34 3.30
N GLY A 66 1.10 16.49 2.69
CA GLY A 66 -0.34 16.71 2.55
C GLY A 66 -1.10 16.35 3.83
N GLY A 67 -2.42 16.27 3.73
CA GLY A 67 -3.28 15.88 4.84
C GLY A 67 -3.11 14.40 5.23
N VAL A 68 -3.29 14.11 6.53
CA VAL A 68 -3.46 12.75 7.07
C VAL A 68 -4.84 12.67 7.69
N SER A 69 -5.59 11.65 7.32
CA SER A 69 -6.93 11.38 7.85
C SER A 69 -6.97 9.96 8.37
N ARG A 70 -7.63 9.76 9.51
CA ARG A 70 -8.06 8.44 9.95
C ARG A 70 -9.57 8.39 9.87
N VAL A 71 -10.07 7.34 9.24
CA VAL A 71 -11.49 7.12 9.03
C VAL A 71 -11.85 5.72 9.53
N PHE A 72 -13.09 5.54 9.93
CA PHE A 72 -13.64 4.24 10.29
C PHE A 72 -14.49 3.73 9.13
N LEU A 73 -14.19 2.52 8.66
CA LEU A 73 -14.88 1.84 7.57
C LEU A 73 -15.40 0.49 8.08
N ASP A 74 -16.72 0.30 8.21
CA ASP A 74 -17.34 -0.97 8.65
C ASP A 74 -16.62 -1.61 9.86
N ALA A 75 -16.40 -0.80 10.92
CA ALA A 75 -15.67 -1.12 12.15
C ALA A 75 -14.13 -1.22 12.06
N GLU A 76 -13.55 -1.15 10.87
CA GLU A 76 -12.09 -1.12 10.67
C GLU A 76 -11.56 0.31 10.56
N ARG A 77 -10.41 0.58 11.17
CA ARG A 77 -9.75 1.88 11.02
C ARG A 77 -8.96 1.89 9.72
N VAL A 78 -9.07 2.94 8.92
CA VAL A 78 -8.23 3.15 7.73
C VAL A 78 -7.50 4.47 7.86
N ILE A 79 -6.20 4.43 7.61
CA ILE A 79 -5.35 5.61 7.57
C ILE A 79 -5.14 6.02 6.12
N PHE A 80 -5.29 7.31 5.86
CA PHE A 80 -5.01 7.97 4.59
C PHE A 80 -3.94 9.04 4.81
N ALA A 81 -2.96 9.12 3.91
CA ALA A 81 -1.97 10.19 3.90
C ALA A 81 -1.71 10.66 2.47
N LYS A 82 -1.58 11.98 2.28
CA LYS A 82 -1.19 12.58 1.01
C LYS A 82 0.27 13.04 1.09
N ILE A 83 1.05 12.70 0.07
CA ILE A 83 2.43 13.14 -0.11
C ILE A 83 2.53 13.81 -1.48
N LEU A 84 3.00 15.06 -1.50
CA LEU A 84 3.23 15.79 -2.75
C LEU A 84 4.55 15.34 -3.36
N GLY A 85 4.45 14.77 -4.55
CA GLY A 85 5.58 14.36 -5.37
C GLY A 85 6.18 15.52 -6.17
N PRO A 86 7.18 15.19 -7.03
CA PRO A 86 7.70 16.14 -8.01
C PRO A 86 6.63 16.53 -9.04
N ARG A 87 6.91 17.62 -9.78
CA ARG A 87 6.11 17.98 -10.95
C ARG A 87 6.48 17.11 -12.15
N LEU A 88 5.49 16.81 -12.98
CA LEU A 88 5.59 15.97 -14.17
C LEU A 88 4.84 16.65 -15.31
N ASP A 89 5.55 17.08 -16.36
CA ASP A 89 4.97 17.77 -17.51
C ASP A 89 3.98 18.90 -17.14
N GLY A 90 4.30 19.66 -16.09
CA GLY A 90 3.47 20.76 -15.59
C GLY A 90 2.36 20.36 -14.62
N TYR A 91 2.20 19.06 -14.32
CA TYR A 91 1.27 18.52 -13.33
C TYR A 91 1.94 18.25 -11.99
N HIS A 92 1.21 18.46 -10.90
CA HIS A 92 1.64 18.04 -9.57
C HIS A 92 1.30 16.58 -9.33
N VAL A 93 2.29 15.74 -9.05
CA VAL A 93 2.04 14.37 -8.63
C VAL A 93 1.66 14.35 -7.15
N VAL A 94 0.57 13.66 -6.82
CA VAL A 94 0.08 13.47 -5.45
C VAL A 94 0.00 11.98 -5.18
N PHE A 95 0.86 11.49 -4.30
CA PHE A 95 0.79 10.12 -3.81
C PHE A 95 -0.21 10.04 -2.68
N ARG A 96 -1.24 9.22 -2.84
CA ARG A 96 -2.25 8.94 -1.82
C ARG A 96 -1.98 7.54 -1.27
N LEU A 97 -1.49 7.51 -0.04
CA LEU A 97 -1.20 6.27 0.67
C LEU A 97 -2.38 5.93 1.56
N TYR A 98 -2.82 4.68 1.53
CA TYR A 98 -3.88 4.22 2.41
C TYR A 98 -3.64 2.81 2.89
N GLY A 99 -4.09 2.52 4.10
CA GLY A 99 -3.91 1.21 4.70
C GLY A 99 -4.87 0.98 5.85
N ILE A 100 -5.22 -0.28 6.04
CA ILE A 100 -6.15 -0.69 7.09
C ILE A 100 -5.37 -0.82 8.40
N ASP A 101 -5.73 -0.03 9.40
CA ASP A 101 -5.22 -0.07 10.76
C ASP A 101 -6.02 -1.11 11.58
N GLY A 102 -5.93 -2.37 11.15
CA GLY A 102 -6.67 -3.51 11.68
C GLY A 102 -6.32 -4.84 10.97
N PRO A 103 -7.00 -5.94 11.30
CA PRO A 103 -6.88 -7.21 10.59
C PRO A 103 -7.48 -7.08 9.18
N PHE A 104 -6.66 -7.28 8.15
CA PHE A 104 -7.13 -7.24 6.76
C PHE A 104 -8.19 -8.31 6.47
N GLN A 105 -8.14 -9.43 7.19
CA GLN A 105 -9.00 -10.60 6.97
C GLN A 105 -10.44 -10.43 7.43
N THR A 106 -10.73 -9.46 8.32
CA THR A 106 -12.07 -9.18 8.83
C THR A 106 -12.82 -8.17 7.95
N MET A 107 -12.10 -7.49 7.06
CA MET A 107 -12.69 -6.45 6.22
C MET A 107 -13.68 -7.04 5.21
N PRO A 108 -14.89 -6.46 5.07
CA PRO A 108 -15.89 -6.94 4.13
C PRO A 108 -15.37 -7.03 2.70
N ASP A 109 -15.75 -8.11 2.02
CA ASP A 109 -15.27 -8.46 0.69
C ASP A 109 -15.48 -7.34 -0.34
N LYS A 110 -16.64 -6.67 -0.30
CA LYS A 110 -17.00 -5.56 -1.19
C LYS A 110 -16.10 -4.34 -0.98
N ALA A 111 -15.76 -4.03 0.27
CA ALA A 111 -14.90 -2.92 0.61
C ALA A 111 -13.43 -3.22 0.22
N CYS A 112 -12.95 -4.42 0.51
CA CYS A 112 -11.64 -4.91 0.05
C CYS A 112 -11.51 -4.79 -1.47
N ARG A 113 -12.56 -5.19 -2.19
CA ARG A 113 -12.63 -5.08 -3.65
C ARG A 113 -12.42 -3.64 -4.09
N ARG A 114 -13.19 -2.70 -3.54
CA ARG A 114 -13.15 -1.30 -3.94
C ARG A 114 -11.77 -0.68 -3.68
N LEU A 115 -11.17 -0.93 -2.52
CA LEU A 115 -9.82 -0.44 -2.20
C LEU A 115 -8.75 -0.94 -3.19
N MET A 116 -8.88 -2.19 -3.64
CA MET A 116 -7.95 -2.77 -4.62
C MET A 116 -8.22 -2.29 -6.04
N GLU A 117 -9.49 -2.14 -6.42
CA GLU A 117 -9.89 -1.65 -7.74
C GLU A 117 -9.53 -0.17 -7.96
N CYS A 118 -9.23 0.58 -6.92
CA CYS A 118 -8.79 1.97 -7.00
C CYS A 118 -7.26 2.12 -6.81
N ALA A 119 -6.52 1.03 -6.57
CA ALA A 119 -5.09 1.09 -6.32
C ALA A 119 -4.26 1.06 -7.61
N ASP A 120 -3.32 1.98 -7.74
CA ASP A 120 -2.30 1.97 -8.80
C ASP A 120 -1.10 1.13 -8.43
N GLY A 121 -0.90 0.87 -7.14
CA GLY A 121 0.15 0.00 -6.63
C GLY A 121 -0.14 -0.56 -5.25
N PHE A 122 0.56 -1.65 -4.94
CA PHE A 122 0.28 -2.50 -3.82
C PHE A 122 1.55 -2.73 -3.00
N VAL A 123 1.48 -2.54 -1.67
CA VAL A 123 2.53 -2.89 -0.72
C VAL A 123 1.99 -3.91 0.28
N PHE A 124 2.44 -5.17 0.16
CA PHE A 124 2.18 -6.19 1.17
C PHE A 124 3.20 -6.07 2.30
N VAL A 125 2.77 -5.55 3.45
CA VAL A 125 3.62 -5.45 4.64
C VAL A 125 3.48 -6.73 5.45
N ALA A 126 4.56 -7.49 5.57
CA ALA A 126 4.64 -8.72 6.35
C ALA A 126 5.52 -8.50 7.57
N ASP A 127 5.18 -9.15 8.68
CA ASP A 127 5.94 -9.09 9.93
C ASP A 127 6.97 -10.21 9.97
N SER A 128 8.25 -9.89 10.16
CA SER A 128 9.32 -10.88 10.10
C SER A 128 9.40 -11.81 11.29
N THR A 129 8.67 -11.56 12.38
CA THR A 129 8.81 -12.32 13.63
C THR A 129 8.31 -13.76 13.52
N PRO A 130 8.83 -14.71 14.33
CA PRO A 130 8.46 -16.11 14.23
C PRO A 130 6.96 -16.36 14.44
N GLY A 131 6.37 -15.71 15.46
CA GLY A 131 4.93 -15.79 15.73
C GLY A 131 4.04 -15.15 14.65
N ALA A 132 4.62 -14.48 13.65
CA ALA A 132 3.90 -13.86 12.56
C ALA A 132 3.75 -14.69 11.31
N LEU A 133 4.56 -15.74 11.16
CA LEU A 133 4.66 -16.46 9.90
C LEU A 133 3.30 -16.97 9.43
N ASP A 134 2.55 -17.61 10.32
CA ASP A 134 1.23 -18.17 10.00
C ASP A 134 0.20 -17.11 9.63
N ARG A 135 0.18 -15.96 10.33
CA ARG A 135 -0.74 -14.86 10.00
C ARG A 135 -0.35 -14.18 8.68
N ASN A 136 0.93 -14.06 8.37
CA ASN A 136 1.41 -13.58 7.07
C ASN A 136 0.91 -14.51 5.96
N ILE A 137 1.10 -15.83 6.11
CA ILE A 137 0.71 -16.83 5.12
C ILE A 137 -0.81 -16.81 4.89
N ARG A 138 -1.61 -16.83 5.97
CA ARG A 138 -3.07 -16.75 5.86
C ARG A 138 -3.53 -15.46 5.19
N CYS A 139 -2.98 -14.30 5.58
CA CYS A 139 -3.30 -13.03 4.95
C CYS A 139 -2.96 -13.02 3.45
N PHE A 140 -1.79 -13.54 3.11
CA PHE A 140 -1.33 -13.59 1.72
C PHE A 140 -2.17 -14.54 0.87
N ARG A 141 -2.55 -15.72 1.37
CA ARG A 141 -3.45 -16.64 0.67
C ARG A 141 -4.83 -16.03 0.45
N ASN A 142 -5.38 -15.35 1.45
CA ASN A 142 -6.65 -14.63 1.32
C ASN A 142 -6.60 -13.57 0.21
N LEU A 143 -5.55 -12.73 0.24
CA LEU A 143 -5.29 -11.75 -0.81
C LEU A 143 -5.23 -12.40 -2.20
N MET A 144 -4.44 -13.46 -2.35
CA MET A 144 -4.31 -14.15 -3.64
C MET A 144 -5.64 -14.70 -4.15
N GLY A 145 -6.51 -15.17 -3.24
CA GLY A 145 -7.88 -15.56 -3.55
C GLY A 145 -8.70 -14.39 -4.09
N ILE A 146 -8.65 -13.23 -3.43
CA ILE A 146 -9.34 -12.00 -3.85
C ILE A 146 -8.85 -11.54 -5.23
N LEU A 147 -7.52 -11.44 -5.43
CA LEU A 147 -6.92 -10.99 -6.68
C LEU A 147 -7.24 -11.92 -7.85
N THR A 148 -7.16 -13.23 -7.63
CA THR A 148 -7.41 -14.24 -8.67
C THR A 148 -8.90 -14.35 -9.00
N GLY A 149 -9.76 -14.47 -7.99
CA GLY A 149 -11.20 -14.68 -8.18
C GLY A 149 -11.90 -13.48 -8.82
N ARG A 150 -11.34 -12.28 -8.68
CA ARG A 150 -11.97 -11.02 -9.14
C ARG A 150 -11.31 -10.40 -10.37
N ARG A 151 -10.31 -11.08 -10.95
CA ARG A 151 -9.55 -10.63 -12.13
C ARG A 151 -8.97 -9.21 -11.98
N ILE A 152 -8.56 -8.82 -10.77
CA ILE A 152 -7.88 -7.54 -10.55
C ILE A 152 -6.49 -7.65 -11.19
N PRO A 153 -6.19 -6.89 -12.27
CA PRO A 153 -4.92 -7.00 -12.96
C PRO A 153 -3.80 -6.45 -12.07
N CYS A 154 -2.96 -7.34 -11.56
CA CYS A 154 -1.75 -6.98 -10.83
C CYS A 154 -0.64 -8.00 -11.09
N LYS A 155 0.61 -7.62 -10.77
CA LYS A 155 1.81 -8.45 -10.98
C LYS A 155 1.79 -9.80 -10.26
N PHE A 156 0.93 -10.00 -9.26
CA PHE A 156 0.72 -11.30 -8.64
C PHE A 156 -0.18 -12.25 -9.45
N THR A 157 -0.94 -11.74 -10.43
CA THR A 157 -1.83 -12.55 -11.26
C THR A 157 -1.11 -13.28 -12.38
N ARG A 158 -1.79 -14.25 -12.99
CA ARG A 158 -1.23 -15.17 -13.98
C ARG A 158 -0.77 -14.48 -15.28
N SER A 159 -1.35 -13.32 -15.62
CA SER A 159 -0.95 -12.52 -16.78
C SER A 159 0.34 -11.74 -16.55
N GLY A 160 0.74 -11.48 -15.29
CA GLY A 160 1.88 -10.62 -14.99
C GLY A 160 1.69 -9.16 -15.46
N GLU A 161 0.46 -8.76 -15.73
CA GLU A 161 0.06 -7.41 -16.18
C GLU A 161 -0.70 -6.68 -15.07
N GLY A 162 -0.73 -5.35 -15.14
CA GLY A 162 -1.40 -4.48 -14.18
C GLY A 162 -0.50 -3.95 -13.07
N ALA A 163 -1.13 -3.50 -11.97
CA ALA A 163 -0.48 -2.76 -10.89
C ALA A 163 0.68 -3.55 -10.25
N PRO A 164 1.81 -2.89 -9.94
CA PRO A 164 2.92 -3.53 -9.27
C PRO A 164 2.58 -3.91 -7.84
N VAL A 165 3.24 -4.97 -7.36
CA VAL A 165 3.16 -5.36 -5.97
C VAL A 165 4.54 -5.53 -5.38
N VAL A 166 4.78 -4.86 -4.26
CA VAL A 166 6.02 -4.93 -3.48
C VAL A 166 5.72 -5.64 -2.17
N VAL A 167 6.59 -6.58 -1.80
CA VAL A 167 6.53 -7.22 -0.48
C VAL A 167 7.52 -6.53 0.43
N GLN A 168 7.03 -5.91 1.50
CA GLN A 168 7.88 -5.37 2.54
C GLN A 168 7.98 -6.36 3.71
N TRP A 169 9.16 -6.93 3.90
CA TRP A 169 9.49 -7.73 5.08
C TRP A 169 9.89 -6.79 6.22
N ASN A 170 8.88 -6.42 7.01
CA ASN A 170 8.97 -5.40 8.05
C ASN A 170 9.40 -6.00 9.40
N LYS A 171 9.87 -5.14 10.32
CA LYS A 171 10.47 -5.52 11.61
C LYS A 171 11.79 -6.28 11.46
N ALA A 172 12.47 -6.05 10.34
CA ALA A 172 13.71 -6.74 9.98
C ALA A 172 14.89 -6.41 10.92
N GLU A 173 14.79 -5.33 11.71
CA GLU A 173 15.74 -4.95 12.75
C GLU A 173 15.80 -5.93 13.93
N ARG A 174 14.76 -6.75 14.11
CA ARG A 174 14.69 -7.63 15.28
C ARG A 174 15.65 -8.80 15.17
N ASN A 175 16.27 -9.16 16.29
CA ASN A 175 17.20 -10.30 16.37
C ASN A 175 16.52 -11.65 16.05
N ASP A 176 15.22 -11.77 16.31
CA ASP A 176 14.42 -12.98 16.03
C ASP A 176 13.76 -12.96 14.63
N SER A 177 14.07 -11.95 13.80
CA SER A 177 13.54 -11.81 12.45
C SER A 177 13.84 -13.06 11.61
N LEU A 178 12.78 -13.70 11.11
CA LEU A 178 12.92 -14.83 10.21
C LEU A 178 13.43 -14.37 8.84
N PRO A 179 14.24 -15.19 8.14
CA PRO A 179 14.58 -14.91 6.76
C PRO A 179 13.33 -15.01 5.88
N PHE A 180 13.21 -14.12 4.89
CA PHE A 180 12.07 -14.06 3.96
C PHE A 180 11.80 -15.40 3.24
N SER A 181 12.85 -16.19 3.01
CA SER A 181 12.75 -17.54 2.44
C SER A 181 11.80 -18.47 3.21
N ARG A 182 11.65 -18.29 4.53
CA ARG A 182 10.67 -19.05 5.33
C ARG A 182 9.26 -18.76 4.87
N PHE A 183 8.91 -17.51 4.66
CA PHE A 183 7.60 -17.12 4.13
C PHE A 183 7.40 -17.66 2.71
N LEU A 184 8.39 -17.47 1.82
CA LEU A 184 8.32 -17.96 0.44
C LEU A 184 8.06 -19.46 0.34
N ASN A 185 8.76 -20.27 1.14
CA ASN A 185 8.62 -21.73 1.13
C ASN A 185 7.18 -22.17 1.45
N HIS A 186 6.50 -21.49 2.37
CA HIS A 186 5.13 -21.84 2.77
C HIS A 186 4.06 -21.27 1.83
N CYS A 187 4.37 -20.18 1.14
CA CYS A 187 3.45 -19.63 0.15
C CYS A 187 3.44 -20.45 -1.15
N GLY A 188 4.40 -21.38 -1.35
CA GLY A 188 4.40 -22.32 -2.49
C GLY A 188 4.75 -21.68 -3.83
N PHE A 189 5.29 -20.46 -3.82
CA PHE A 189 5.54 -19.65 -5.00
C PHE A 189 7.04 -19.59 -5.36
N ARG A 190 7.63 -20.70 -5.78
CA ARG A 190 9.00 -20.67 -6.35
C ARG A 190 9.07 -19.94 -7.70
N SER A 191 7.98 -19.85 -8.47
CA SER A 191 8.00 -19.23 -9.81
C SER A 191 7.24 -17.90 -9.95
N ARG A 192 6.24 -17.62 -9.09
CA ARG A 192 5.28 -16.50 -9.27
C ARG A 192 5.60 -15.24 -8.47
N MET A 193 6.34 -15.36 -7.36
CA MET A 193 6.98 -14.22 -6.69
C MET A 193 8.32 -13.82 -7.33
N SER A 194 8.75 -14.51 -8.40
CA SER A 194 9.98 -14.13 -9.13
C SER A 194 9.93 -12.69 -9.68
N GLY A 195 8.73 -12.14 -9.89
CA GLY A 195 8.51 -10.73 -10.25
C GLY A 195 8.16 -9.80 -9.08
N ALA A 196 7.95 -10.32 -7.87
CA ALA A 196 7.63 -9.50 -6.70
C ALA A 196 8.92 -9.07 -6.02
N SER A 197 9.18 -7.77 -6.00
CA SER A 197 10.36 -7.25 -5.32
C SER A 197 10.17 -7.24 -3.82
N VAL A 198 11.18 -7.73 -3.10
CA VAL A 198 11.17 -7.82 -1.65
C VAL A 198 12.02 -6.71 -1.08
N MET A 199 11.47 -5.98 -0.12
CA MET A 199 12.17 -4.92 0.60
C MET A 199 12.22 -5.26 2.08
N HIS A 200 13.41 -5.28 2.65
CA HIS A 200 13.58 -5.36 4.11
C HIS A 200 13.40 -3.97 4.71
N ALA A 201 12.65 -3.87 5.80
CA ALA A 201 12.37 -2.59 6.43
C ALA A 201 12.22 -2.69 7.95
N SER A 202 12.51 -1.58 8.60
CA SER A 202 12.06 -1.26 9.94
C SER A 202 11.21 0.01 9.90
N ALA A 203 9.89 -0.15 9.90
CA ALA A 203 9.01 1.00 10.04
C ALA A 203 9.19 1.70 11.41
N ALA A 204 9.56 0.97 12.47
CA ALA A 204 9.81 1.54 13.79
C ALA A 204 11.05 2.45 13.80
N GLU A 205 12.16 1.97 13.23
CA GLU A 205 13.42 2.73 13.10
C GLU A 205 13.43 3.68 11.89
N ARG A 206 12.29 3.81 11.20
CA ARG A 206 12.12 4.66 10.03
C ARG A 206 13.04 4.35 8.85
N THR A 207 13.49 3.10 8.74
CA THR A 207 14.36 2.62 7.64
C THR A 207 13.60 1.67 6.73
N GLY A 208 13.63 1.91 5.41
CA GLY A 208 12.94 1.04 4.45
C GLY A 208 11.61 1.59 3.87
N PRO A 209 10.65 2.16 4.64
CA PRO A 209 9.37 2.61 4.09
C PRO A 209 9.49 3.48 2.84
N TYR A 210 10.39 4.47 2.85
CA TYR A 210 10.67 5.33 1.70
C TYR A 210 11.17 4.54 0.48
N PHE A 211 12.11 3.60 0.68
CA PHE A 211 12.65 2.77 -0.38
C PHE A 211 11.59 1.82 -0.95
N THR A 212 10.73 1.24 -0.10
CA THR A 212 9.58 0.44 -0.53
C THR A 212 8.63 1.25 -1.40
N LEU A 213 8.26 2.46 -0.95
CA LEU A 213 7.39 3.36 -1.71
C LEU A 213 8.01 3.72 -3.07
N ARG A 214 9.26 4.20 -3.05
CA ARG A 214 10.02 4.57 -4.25
C ARG A 214 10.08 3.41 -5.25
N HIS A 215 10.35 2.21 -4.76
CA HIS A 215 10.42 1.03 -5.59
C HIS A 215 9.08 0.64 -6.20
N CYS A 216 7.99 0.71 -5.41
CA CYS A 216 6.64 0.50 -5.90
C CYS A 216 6.31 1.47 -7.04
N VAL A 217 6.62 2.76 -6.87
CA VAL A 217 6.43 3.81 -7.89
C VAL A 217 7.26 3.54 -9.14
N ASN A 218 8.52 3.14 -9.00
CA ASN A 218 9.37 2.80 -10.14
C ASN A 218 8.80 1.63 -10.96
N LEU A 219 8.22 0.62 -10.30
CA LEU A 219 7.60 -0.53 -10.96
C LEU A 219 6.30 -0.18 -11.70
N MET A 220 5.63 0.94 -11.37
CA MET A 220 4.46 1.42 -12.12
C MET A 220 4.84 1.86 -13.53
N LYS A 221 6.15 2.00 -13.80
CA LYS A 221 6.70 2.38 -15.11
C LYS A 221 6.03 3.59 -15.73
N LEU A 222 5.61 4.55 -14.90
CA LEU A 222 5.04 5.80 -15.37
C LEU A 222 6.10 6.51 -16.23
N PRO A 223 5.97 6.52 -17.57
CA PRO A 223 7.06 6.81 -18.51
C PRO A 223 7.75 8.15 -18.29
N GLN A 224 7.09 9.07 -17.59
CA GLN A 224 7.57 10.41 -17.31
C GLN A 224 8.27 10.53 -15.93
N LEU A 225 8.09 9.60 -14.98
CA LEU A 225 8.71 9.66 -13.63
C LEU A 225 10.18 9.20 -13.59
N TYR A 226 10.71 8.66 -14.69
CA TYR A 226 12.05 8.08 -14.77
C TYR A 226 13.19 9.09 -14.67
N SER A 227 12.96 10.37 -14.97
CA SER A 227 14.00 11.41 -14.95
C SER A 227 14.31 11.98 -13.55
N LEU A 228 13.59 11.54 -12.51
CA LEU A 228 13.58 12.19 -11.19
C LEU A 228 14.40 11.46 -10.11
N TYR A 229 15.29 10.56 -10.54
CA TYR A 229 16.17 9.80 -9.63
C TYR A 229 17.64 9.83 -10.03
N VAL A 230 18.03 10.72 -10.94
CA VAL A 230 19.42 11.20 -11.13
C VAL A 230 19.57 12.54 -10.43
#